data_AF-A0A955DPG2-F1
#
_entry.id   AF-A0A955DPG2-F1
#
_cell.length_a   1.000
_cell.length_b   1.000
_cell.length_c   1.000
_cell.angle_alpha   90.00
_cell.angle_beta   90.00
_cell.angle_gamma   90.00
#
_symmetry.space_group_name_H-M   'P 1'
#
loop_
_entity.id
_entity.type
_entity.pdbx_description
1 polymer ?
#
loop_
_entity_poly.entity_id
_entity_poly.type
_entity_poly.pdbx_seq_one_letter_code
_entity_poly.pdbx_strand_id
1 'polypeptide(L)'
;MSRTDSLQRRIRHAMLADQGRLRRRLRAMSGRSDGAESKRSSRTLDDFERELEASILRRRTRKENRPIPRYDGTLPIHGHVDELRRAIE
;
A
#
# COMPACT_ATOMS: atom_id res chain seq x y z
N MET A 1 -16.30 12.00 8.42
CA MET A 1 -15.24 10.96 8.51
C MET A 1 -14.11 11.52 9.34
N SER A 2 -13.63 10.80 10.36
CA SER A 2 -12.47 11.25 11.14
C SER A 2 -11.19 11.19 10.31
N ARG A 3 -10.20 12.06 10.60
CA ARG A 3 -8.86 12.01 9.99
C ARG A 3 -8.23 10.62 10.16
N THR A 4 -8.43 10.00 11.33
CA THR A 4 -7.95 8.64 11.62
C THR A 4 -8.63 7.58 10.75
N ASP A 5 -9.92 7.72 10.44
CA ASP A 5 -10.63 6.79 9.54
C ASP A 5 -10.09 6.87 8.11
N SER A 6 -9.78 8.08 7.65
CA SER A 6 -9.15 8.31 6.33
C SER A 6 -7.79 7.64 6.25
N LEU A 7 -6.94 7.85 7.27
CA LEU A 7 -5.63 7.21 7.36
C LEU A 7 -5.73 5.68 7.43
N GLN A 8 -6.68 5.15 8.21
CA GLN A 8 -6.92 3.71 8.33
C GLN A 8 -7.24 3.07 6.98
N ARG A 9 -8.06 3.73 6.15
CA ARG A 9 -8.36 3.27 4.78
C ARG A 9 -7.12 3.32 3.89
N ARG A 10 -6.30 4.37 3.98
CA ARG A 10 -5.09 4.54 3.17
C ARG A 10 -4.01 3.51 3.46
N ILE A 11 -3.95 2.93 4.66
CA ILE A 11 -2.97 1.88 5.01
C ILE A 11 -3.00 0.68 4.04
N ARG A 12 -4.16 0.34 3.44
CA ARG A 12 -4.24 -0.78 2.47
C ARG A 12 -3.37 -0.56 1.22
N HIS A 13 -2.99 0.69 0.94
CA HIS A 13 -2.15 1.08 -0.19
C HIS A 13 -0.65 1.07 0.16
N ALA A 14 -0.29 1.02 1.45
CA ALA A 14 1.10 0.92 1.89
C ALA A 14 1.73 -0.46 1.55
N MET A 15 3.05 -0.56 1.70
CA MET A 15 3.78 -1.83 1.63
C MET A 15 3.17 -2.88 2.56
N LEU A 16 2.99 -4.12 2.09
CA LEU A 16 2.40 -5.21 2.89
C LEU A 16 3.10 -5.40 4.24
N ALA A 17 4.44 -5.35 4.24
CA ALA A 17 5.26 -5.46 5.45
C ALA A 17 5.01 -4.34 6.48
N ASP A 18 4.59 -3.15 6.03
CA ASP A 18 4.35 -2.00 6.91
C ASP A 18 2.92 -1.97 7.47
N GLN A 19 1.93 -2.61 6.79
CA GLN A 19 0.50 -2.43 7.12
C GLN A 19 0.15 -2.80 8.57
N GLY A 20 0.70 -3.91 9.08
CA GLY A 20 0.45 -4.35 10.45
C GLY A 20 0.96 -3.35 11.49
N ARG A 21 2.19 -2.86 11.32
CA ARG A 21 2.81 -1.85 12.19
C ARG A 21 2.01 -0.54 12.16
N LEU A 22 1.68 -0.05 10.96
CA LEU A 22 0.95 1.20 10.77
C LEU A 22 -0.46 1.16 11.40
N ARG A 23 -1.19 0.04 11.26
CA ARG A 23 -2.50 -0.14 11.91
C ARG A 23 -2.41 -0.09 13.43
N ARG A 24 -1.44 -0.79 14.02
CA ARG A 24 -1.23 -0.78 15.49
C ARG A 24 -0.92 0.63 15.99
N ARG A 25 -0.03 1.34 15.31
CA ARG A 25 0.36 2.71 15.68
C ARG A 25 -0.82 3.69 15.56
N LEU A 26 -1.63 3.59 14.50
CA LEU A 26 -2.82 4.43 14.34
C LEU A 26 -3.86 4.21 15.46
N ARG A 27 -4.09 2.94 15.84
CA ARG A 27 -4.97 2.60 16.98
C ARG A 27 -4.46 3.16 18.31
N ALA A 28 -3.15 3.08 18.54
CA ALA A 28 -2.53 3.64 19.75
C ALA A 28 -2.68 5.16 19.84
N MET A 29 -2.63 5.86 18.70
CA MET A 29 -2.83 7.32 18.66
C MET A 29 -4.31 7.71 18.82
N SER A 30 -5.25 6.90 18.30
CA SER A 30 -6.68 7.17 18.46
C SER A 30 -7.19 6.97 19.89
N GLY A 31 -6.50 6.18 20.72
CA GLY A 31 -6.90 5.90 22.11
C GLY A 31 -6.44 6.93 23.16
N ARG A 32 -5.75 8.02 22.78
CA ARG A 32 -5.15 9.02 23.70
C ARG A 32 -5.91 10.34 23.78
N SER A 33 -7.22 10.33 23.59
CA SER A 33 -8.04 11.55 23.46
C SER A 33 -8.48 12.17 24.79
N ASP A 34 -7.57 12.36 25.75
CA ASP A 34 -7.87 13.10 26.99
C ASP A 34 -7.18 14.47 27.02
N GLY A 35 -7.98 15.50 26.68
CA GLY A 35 -7.92 16.89 27.17
C GLY A 35 -6.70 17.77 26.88
N ALA A 36 -5.48 17.32 27.16
CA ALA A 36 -4.29 18.18 27.20
C ALA A 36 -3.31 17.99 26.02
N GLU A 37 -3.46 16.90 25.25
CA GLU A 37 -2.48 16.49 24.22
C GLU A 37 -2.80 16.93 22.77
N SER A 38 -3.84 17.73 22.54
CA SER A 38 -4.37 18.04 21.20
C SER A 38 -3.32 18.53 20.18
N LYS A 39 -2.39 19.41 20.57
CA LYS A 39 -1.31 19.92 19.69
C LYS A 39 -0.15 18.93 19.47
N ARG A 40 0.16 18.06 20.44
CA ARG A 40 1.16 16.99 20.25
C ARG A 40 0.58 15.88 19.38
N SER A 41 -0.69 15.55 19.59
CA SER A 41 -1.45 14.57 18.81
C SER A 41 -1.52 14.95 17.33
N SER A 42 -1.75 16.23 17.01
CA SER A 42 -1.75 16.70 15.61
C SER A 42 -0.40 16.50 14.93
N ARG A 43 0.72 16.88 15.58
CA ARG A 43 2.07 16.68 15.04
C ARG A 43 2.39 15.21 14.84
N THR A 44 2.00 14.34 15.77
CA THR A 44 2.20 12.89 15.64
C THR A 44 1.39 12.28 14.49
N LEU A 45 0.20 12.82 14.20
CA LEU A 45 -0.61 12.40 13.04
C LEU A 45 0.00 12.88 11.73
N ASP A 46 0.59 14.09 11.69
CA ASP A 46 1.31 14.59 10.52
C ASP A 46 2.56 13.74 10.22
N ASP A 47 3.31 13.36 11.26
CA ASP A 47 4.45 12.44 11.14
C ASP A 47 4.03 11.05 10.63
N PHE A 48 2.92 10.54 11.17
CA PHE A 48 2.34 9.27 10.70
C PHE A 48 1.91 9.34 9.24
N GLU A 49 1.28 10.43 8.83
CA GLU A 49 0.85 10.63 7.45
C GLU A 49 2.02 10.67 6.48
N ARG A 50 3.12 11.34 6.85
CA ARG A 50 4.37 11.32 6.07
C ARG A 50 4.96 9.93 5.93
N GLU A 51 5.00 9.15 7.00
CA GLU A 51 5.49 7.77 6.95
C GLU A 51 4.60 6.88 6.08
N LEU A 52 3.28 7.04 6.18
CA LEU A 52 2.31 6.32 5.37
C LEU A 52 2.51 6.61 3.88
N GLU A 53 2.63 7.89 3.53
CA GLU A 53 2.89 8.31 2.14
C GLU A 53 4.21 7.76 1.61
N ALA A 54 5.28 7.78 2.41
CA ALA A 54 6.55 7.17 2.03
C ALA A 54 6.41 5.66 1.74
N SER A 55 5.60 4.93 2.53
CA SER A 55 5.36 3.50 2.30
C SER A 55 4.52 3.24 1.04
N ILE A 56 3.50 4.07 0.79
CA ILE A 56 2.69 4.00 -0.44
C ILE A 56 3.58 4.24 -1.67
N LEU A 57 4.42 5.28 -1.62
CA LEU A 57 5.35 5.61 -2.70
C LEU A 57 6.31 4.44 -2.98
N ARG A 58 6.93 3.86 -1.95
CA ARG A 58 7.79 2.67 -2.12
C ARG A 58 7.09 1.52 -2.82
N ARG A 59 5.83 1.24 -2.48
CA ARG A 59 5.04 0.19 -3.14
C ARG A 59 4.80 0.51 -4.60
N ARG A 60 4.42 1.75 -4.90
CA ARG A 60 4.20 2.23 -6.26
C ARG A 60 5.46 2.09 -7.10
N THR A 61 6.59 2.60 -6.62
CA THR A 61 7.89 2.50 -7.29
C THR A 61 8.29 1.05 -7.55
N ARG A 62 8.08 0.13 -6.59
CA ARG A 62 8.36 -1.30 -6.81
C ARG A 62 7.45 -1.93 -7.87
N LYS A 63 6.18 -1.51 -7.94
CA LYS A 63 5.24 -2.01 -8.94
C LYS A 63 5.63 -1.53 -10.35
N GLU A 64 6.01 -0.26 -10.47
CA GLU A 64 6.46 0.36 -11.72
C GLU A 64 7.79 -0.23 -12.20
N ASN A 65 8.71 -0.54 -11.28
CA ASN A 65 10.02 -1.14 -11.58
C ASN A 65 10.03 -2.68 -11.47
N ARG A 66 8.86 -3.32 -11.57
CA ARG A 66 8.81 -4.79 -11.54
C ARG A 66 9.52 -5.32 -12.80
N PRO A 67 10.49 -6.23 -12.68
CA PRO A 67 11.07 -6.89 -13.84
C PRO A 67 9.97 -7.56 -14.64
N ILE A 68 9.89 -7.25 -15.93
CA ILE A 68 9.01 -7.92 -16.88
C ILE A 68 9.89 -8.96 -17.58
N PRO A 69 9.75 -10.26 -17.26
CA PRO A 69 10.50 -11.29 -17.95
C PRO A 69 10.18 -11.21 -19.44
N ARG A 70 11.22 -11.10 -20.26
CA ARG A 70 11.11 -11.28 -21.71
C ARG A 70 11.54 -12.70 -22.00
N TYR A 71 10.59 -13.50 -22.44
CA TYR A 71 10.85 -14.85 -22.91
C TYR A 71 11.00 -14.83 -24.42
N ASP A 72 11.88 -15.68 -24.94
CA ASP A 72 11.96 -15.91 -26.37
C ASP A 72 10.64 -16.56 -26.85
N GLY A 73 10.13 -16.12 -28.01
CA GLY A 73 8.83 -16.54 -28.56
C GLY A 73 8.76 -18.02 -28.94
N THR A 74 9.87 -18.75 -28.76
CA THR A 74 10.02 -20.18 -29.02
C THR A 74 9.61 -21.06 -27.84
N LEU A 75 9.26 -20.49 -26.68
CA LEU A 75 8.78 -21.29 -25.56
C LEU A 75 7.45 -22.00 -25.90
N PRO A 76 7.28 -23.29 -25.54
CA PRO A 76 6.03 -24.04 -25.80
C PRO A 76 4.76 -23.38 -25.26
N ILE A 77 4.89 -22.55 -24.21
CA ILE A 77 3.78 -21.78 -23.62
C ILE A 77 3.17 -20.80 -24.62
N HIS A 78 3.94 -20.25 -25.57
CA HIS A 78 3.43 -19.29 -26.55
C HIS A 78 2.41 -19.92 -27.50
N GLY A 79 2.65 -21.16 -27.94
CA GLY A 79 1.67 -21.93 -28.75
C GLY A 79 0.36 -22.15 -27.98
N HIS A 80 0.44 -22.48 -26.69
CA HIS A 80 -0.75 -22.68 -25.86
C HIS A 80 -1.50 -21.37 -25.56
N VAL A 81 -0.79 -20.23 -25.44
CA VAL A 81 -1.43 -18.90 -25.31
C VAL A 81 -2.21 -18.54 -26.58
N ASP A 82 -1.69 -18.89 -27.76
CA ASP A 82 -2.37 -18.65 -29.03
C ASP A 82 -3.59 -19.56 -29.21
N GLU A 83 -3.51 -20.82 -28.77
CA GLU A 83 -4.68 -21.73 -28.70
C GLU A 83 -5.78 -21.17 -27.79
N LEU A 84 -5.40 -20.69 -26.59
CA LEU A 84 -6.35 -20.10 -25.64
C LEU A 84 -6.99 -18.82 -26.20
N ARG A 85 -6.24 -17.97 -26.90
CA ARG A 85 -6.81 -16.79 -27.58
C ARG A 85 -7.84 -17.18 -28.63
N ARG A 86 -7.54 -18.18 -29.46
CA ARG A 86 -8.47 -18.69 -30.50
C ARG A 86 -9.74 -19.32 -29.93
N ALA A 87 -9.70 -19.82 -28.69
CA ALA A 87 -10.87 -20.43 -28.05
C ALA A 87 -11.82 -19.40 -27.38
N ILE A 88 -11.38 -18.15 -27.23
CA ILE A 88 -12.16 -17.06 -26.62
C ILE A 88 -12.82 -16.16 -27.70
N GLU A 89 -12.29 -16.16 -28.93
CA GLU A 89 -12.90 -15.56 -30.13
C GLU A 89 -14.02 -16.45 -30.69
#